data_AF-A0A2V8IZP3-F1
#
_entry.id   AF-A0A2V8IZP3-F1
#
_cell.length_a   1.000
_cell.length_b   1.000
_cell.length_c   1.000
_cell.angle_alpha   90.00
_cell.angle_beta   90.00
_cell.angle_gamma   90.00
#
_symmetry.space_group_name_H-M   'P 1'
#
loop_
_entity.id
_entity.type
_entity.pdbx_description
1 polymer ?
#
loop_
_entity_poly.entity_id
_entity_poly.type
_entity_poly.pdbx_seq_one_letter_code
_entity_poly.pdbx_strand_id
1 'polypeptide(L)'
;MIAMRGIKLVLTGLVALVVVLGLGFAWGASGRIAAQRAVDDTKQQLDLAEARGRLLEARVSLYNVNFGDAQRQFEDAKAPLTRARDRYQQDGKRDAAEGISAALTHLQEAQRLAARLDQNANNQASEALKAIQVATSK
;
A
#
# COMPACT_ATOMS: atom_id res chain seq x y z
N MET A 1 14.12 0.06 -64.48
CA MET A 1 14.83 0.12 -63.17
C MET A 1 14.31 1.24 -62.23
N ILE A 2 13.37 2.10 -62.65
CA ILE A 2 12.84 3.24 -61.86
C ILE A 2 11.75 2.81 -60.86
N ALA A 3 10.86 1.88 -61.24
CA ALA A 3 9.76 1.39 -60.39
C ALA A 3 10.24 0.70 -59.10
N MET A 4 11.38 -0.02 -59.16
CA MET A 4 11.95 -0.74 -58.02
C MET A 4 12.60 0.19 -56.99
N ARG A 5 13.07 1.38 -57.41
CA ARG A 5 13.59 2.43 -56.52
C ARG A 5 12.45 3.16 -55.78
N GLY A 6 11.34 3.43 -56.47
CA GLY A 6 10.15 4.05 -55.87
C GLY A 6 9.52 3.18 -54.77
N ILE A 7 9.34 1.88 -55.03
CA ILE A 7 8.82 0.91 -54.04
C ILE A 7 9.73 0.83 -52.80
N LYS A 8 11.06 0.83 -52.98
CA LYS A 8 12.00 0.81 -51.84
C LYS A 8 11.89 2.07 -50.98
N LEU A 9 11.75 3.25 -51.60
CA LEU A 9 11.60 4.51 -50.85
C LEU A 9 10.29 4.55 -50.05
N VAL A 10 9.19 4.08 -50.63
CA VAL A 10 7.89 3.99 -49.94
C VAL A 10 7.97 3.01 -48.76
N LEU A 11 8.60 1.84 -48.95
CA LEU A 11 8.76 0.85 -47.88
C LEU A 11 9.59 1.40 -46.73
N THR A 12 10.71 2.07 -47.02
CA THR A 12 11.56 2.68 -45.99
C THR A 12 10.83 3.77 -45.22
N GLY A 13 10.03 4.61 -45.90
CA GLY A 13 9.19 5.62 -45.26
C GLY A 13 8.14 5.01 -44.32
N LEU A 14 7.49 3.92 -44.76
CA LEU A 14 6.51 3.20 -43.95
C LEU A 14 7.14 2.57 -42.70
N VAL A 15 8.30 1.94 -42.85
CA VAL A 15 9.04 1.34 -41.72
C VAL A 15 9.48 2.42 -40.72
N ALA A 16 10.01 3.55 -41.21
CA ALA A 16 10.39 4.66 -40.33
C ALA A 16 9.21 5.20 -39.53
N LEU A 17 8.03 5.33 -40.16
CA LEU A 17 6.81 5.76 -39.49
C LEU A 17 6.37 4.78 -38.39
N VAL A 18 6.40 3.48 -38.67
CA VAL A 18 6.05 2.43 -37.70
C VAL A 18 7.01 2.45 -36.51
N VAL A 19 8.31 2.66 -36.74
CA VAL A 19 9.31 2.73 -35.67
C VAL A 19 9.05 3.96 -34.79
N VAL A 20 8.80 5.13 -35.36
CA VAL A 20 8.52 6.36 -34.59
C VAL A 20 7.23 6.20 -33.77
N LEU A 21 6.17 5.67 -34.36
CA LEU A 21 4.91 5.41 -33.65
C LEU A 21 5.06 4.33 -32.58
N GLY A 22 5.81 3.26 -32.86
CA GLY A 22 6.07 2.18 -31.92
C GLY A 22 6.89 2.63 -30.71
N LEU A 23 7.93 3.44 -30.92
CA LEU A 23 8.73 4.02 -29.85
C LEU A 23 7.92 5.02 -29.01
N GLY A 24 7.11 5.89 -29.65
CA GLY A 24 6.22 6.81 -28.94
C GLY A 24 5.15 6.10 -28.12
N PHE A 25 4.57 5.02 -28.65
CA PHE A 25 3.59 4.21 -27.94
C PHE A 25 4.21 3.45 -26.77
N ALA A 26 5.38 2.84 -26.97
CA ALA A 26 6.11 2.15 -25.90
C ALA A 26 6.49 3.11 -24.75
N TRP A 27 6.89 4.34 -25.07
CA TRP A 27 7.21 5.37 -24.08
C TRP A 27 5.97 5.92 -23.34
N GLY A 28 4.85 6.11 -24.05
CA GLY A 28 3.59 6.52 -23.44
C GLY A 28 2.98 5.43 -22.54
N ALA A 29 3.09 4.16 -22.95
CA ALA A 29 2.65 3.01 -22.18
C ALA A 29 3.54 2.78 -20.95
N SER A 30 4.88 2.87 -21.10
CA SER A 30 5.82 2.71 -19.99
C SER A 30 5.68 3.81 -18.95
N GLY A 31 5.47 5.06 -19.37
CA GLY A 31 5.22 6.20 -18.49
C GLY A 31 3.92 6.05 -17.68
N ARG A 32 2.84 5.56 -18.32
CA ARG A 32 1.56 5.31 -17.63
C ARG A 32 1.68 4.20 -16.58
N ILE A 33 2.41 3.14 -16.89
CA ILE A 33 2.66 2.04 -15.94
C ILE A 33 3.50 2.53 -14.76
N ALA A 34 4.53 3.33 -15.00
CA ALA A 34 5.36 3.91 -13.94
C ALA A 34 4.56 4.86 -13.03
N ALA A 35 3.75 5.74 -13.62
CA ALA A 35 2.88 6.64 -12.86
C ALA A 35 1.84 5.87 -12.03
N GLN A 36 1.24 4.82 -12.60
CA GLN A 36 0.28 3.97 -11.90
C GLN A 36 0.93 3.27 -10.70
N ARG A 37 2.12 2.69 -10.88
CA ARG A 37 2.89 2.08 -9.79
C ARG A 37 3.24 3.07 -8.68
N ALA A 38 3.62 4.31 -9.03
CA ALA A 38 3.91 5.34 -8.04
C ALA A 38 2.66 5.73 -7.23
N VAL A 39 1.50 5.81 -7.88
CA VAL A 39 0.22 6.07 -7.20
C VAL A 39 -0.14 4.92 -6.25
N ASP A 40 0.03 3.68 -6.68
CA ASP A 40 -0.31 2.51 -5.87
C ASP A 40 0.61 2.35 -4.65
N ASP A 41 1.91 2.62 -4.81
CA ASP A 41 2.86 2.67 -3.68
C ASP A 41 2.53 3.79 -2.69
N THR A 42 2.18 4.99 -3.19
CA THR A 42 1.76 6.12 -2.34
C THR A 42 0.51 5.78 -1.53
N LYS A 43 -0.50 5.15 -2.16
CA LYS A 43 -1.73 4.71 -1.46
C LYS A 43 -1.43 3.70 -0.36
N GLN A 44 -0.48 2.80 -0.60
CA GLN A 44 -0.07 1.83 0.39
C GLN A 44 0.60 2.49 1.59
N GLN A 45 1.52 3.42 1.36
CA GLN A 45 2.15 4.19 2.43
C GLN A 45 1.13 5.03 3.21
N LEU A 46 0.14 5.60 2.52
CA LEU A 46 -0.94 6.36 3.13
C LEU A 46 -1.79 5.51 4.07
N ASP A 47 -2.25 4.34 3.63
CA ASP A 47 -3.04 3.43 4.48
C ASP A 47 -2.25 3.03 5.74
N LEU A 48 -0.95 2.74 5.60
CA LEU A 48 -0.11 2.38 6.75
C LEU A 48 0.12 3.56 7.70
N ALA A 49 0.31 4.78 7.16
CA ALA A 49 0.45 5.99 7.95
C ALA A 49 -0.85 6.32 8.69
N GLU A 50 -2.00 6.19 8.04
CA GLU A 50 -3.32 6.36 8.65
C GLU A 50 -3.51 5.36 9.81
N ALA A 51 -3.29 4.07 9.56
CA ALA A 51 -3.39 3.04 10.61
C ALA A 51 -2.46 3.31 11.80
N ARG A 52 -1.20 3.71 11.54
CA ARG A 52 -0.24 4.07 12.59
C ARG A 52 -0.72 5.28 13.39
N GLY A 53 -1.22 6.32 12.71
CA GLY A 53 -1.77 7.51 13.36
C GLY A 53 -2.93 7.16 14.30
N ARG A 54 -3.87 6.32 13.82
CA ARG A 54 -4.99 5.84 14.62
C ARG A 54 -4.55 5.02 15.84
N LEU A 55 -3.58 4.12 15.68
CA LEU A 55 -3.02 3.34 16.79
C LEU A 55 -2.30 4.23 17.82
N LEU A 56 -1.58 5.26 17.37
CA LEU A 56 -0.94 6.22 18.27
C LEU A 56 -1.98 7.04 19.04
N GLU A 57 -3.02 7.53 18.35
CA GLU A 57 -4.13 8.25 18.99
C GLU A 57 -4.84 7.35 20.01
N ALA A 58 -5.11 6.09 19.66
CA ALA A 58 -5.71 5.13 20.59
C ALA A 58 -4.87 4.97 21.87
N ARG A 59 -3.54 4.93 21.75
CA ARG A 59 -2.63 4.85 22.90
C ARG A 59 -2.65 6.12 23.76
N VAL A 60 -2.75 7.30 23.15
CA VAL A 60 -2.96 8.56 23.87
C VAL A 60 -4.29 8.52 24.62
N SER A 61 -5.36 8.05 23.98
CA SER A 61 -6.67 7.90 24.62
C SER A 61 -6.63 6.89 25.78
N LEU A 62 -5.95 5.76 25.64
CA LEU A 62 -5.72 4.80 26.73
C LEU A 62 -4.90 5.39 27.87
N TYR A 63 -3.87 6.18 27.57
CA TYR A 63 -3.08 6.88 28.59
C TYR A 63 -3.94 7.86 29.40
N ASN A 64 -4.89 8.53 28.72
CA ASN A 64 -5.89 9.39 29.34
C ASN A 64 -7.09 8.64 29.94
N VAL A 65 -7.03 7.30 30.03
CA VAL A 65 -8.09 6.44 30.57
C VAL A 65 -9.42 6.57 29.79
N ASN A 66 -9.36 7.04 28.54
CA ASN A 66 -10.48 7.16 27.63
C ASN A 66 -10.59 5.92 26.73
N PHE A 67 -11.06 4.82 27.30
CA PHE A 67 -11.20 3.54 26.61
C PHE A 67 -12.23 3.58 25.47
N GLY A 68 -13.28 4.38 25.58
CA GLY A 68 -14.29 4.52 24.54
C GLY A 68 -13.72 5.15 23.27
N ASP A 69 -12.93 6.21 23.40
CA ASP A 69 -12.25 6.80 22.24
C ASP A 69 -11.16 5.88 21.70
N ALA A 70 -10.38 5.23 22.58
CA ALA A 70 -9.40 4.23 22.15
C ALA A 70 -10.04 3.11 21.31
N GLN A 71 -11.22 2.60 21.71
CA GLN A 71 -11.94 1.60 20.92
C GLN A 71 -12.33 2.11 19.53
N ARG A 72 -12.80 3.37 19.43
CA ARG A 72 -13.11 4.00 18.14
C ARG A 72 -11.86 4.09 17.26
N GLN A 73 -10.75 4.56 17.81
CA GLN A 73 -9.50 4.67 17.06
C GLN A 73 -8.98 3.30 16.60
N PHE A 74 -9.11 2.26 17.43
CA PHE A 74 -8.78 0.90 17.00
C PHE A 74 -9.69 0.40 15.88
N GLU A 75 -10.98 0.72 15.91
CA GLU A 75 -11.91 0.33 14.85
C GLU A 75 -11.53 1.00 13.52
N ASP A 76 -11.27 2.31 13.57
CA ASP A 76 -10.87 3.10 12.41
C ASP A 76 -9.54 2.61 11.80
N ALA A 77 -8.65 2.01 12.61
CA ALA A 77 -7.39 1.45 12.14
C ALA A 77 -7.53 0.11 11.37
N LYS A 78 -8.65 -0.62 11.48
CA LYS A 78 -8.80 -1.95 10.86
C LYS A 78 -8.85 -1.91 9.34
N ALA A 79 -9.66 -1.01 8.79
CA ALA A 79 -9.87 -0.90 7.36
C ALA A 79 -8.56 -0.58 6.59
N PRO A 80 -7.78 0.45 6.96
CA PRO A 80 -6.50 0.71 6.29
C PRO A 80 -5.50 -0.45 6.42
N LEU A 81 -5.41 -1.11 7.59
CA LEU A 81 -4.54 -2.29 7.75
C LEU A 81 -4.97 -3.46 6.87
N THR A 82 -6.27 -3.71 6.77
CA THR A 82 -6.81 -4.78 5.92
C THR A 82 -6.48 -4.52 4.45
N ARG A 83 -6.70 -3.28 3.98
CA ARG A 83 -6.32 -2.87 2.61
C ARG A 83 -4.83 -3.03 2.36
N ALA A 84 -3.99 -2.63 3.31
CA ALA A 84 -2.54 -2.76 3.19
C ALA A 84 -2.10 -4.23 3.11
N ARG A 85 -2.65 -5.10 3.95
CA ARG A 85 -2.43 -6.55 3.89
C ARG A 85 -2.82 -7.12 2.53
N ASP A 86 -4.02 -6.81 2.07
CA ASP A 86 -4.55 -7.37 0.82
C ASP A 86 -3.70 -6.95 -0.38
N ARG A 87 -3.21 -5.70 -0.41
CA ARG A 87 -2.24 -5.27 -1.43
C ARG A 87 -0.90 -5.98 -1.33
N TYR A 88 -0.33 -6.14 -0.13
CA TYR A 88 0.89 -6.93 0.03
C TYR A 88 0.72 -8.37 -0.47
N GLN A 89 -0.45 -8.98 -0.25
CA GLN A 89 -0.76 -10.32 -0.78
C GLN A 89 -0.85 -10.32 -2.30
N GLN A 90 -1.53 -9.34 -2.90
CA GLN A 90 -1.65 -9.19 -4.36
C GLN A 90 -0.29 -8.98 -5.03
N ASP A 91 0.61 -8.25 -4.37
CA ASP A 91 1.99 -8.00 -4.83
C ASP A 91 2.94 -9.19 -4.60
N GLY A 92 2.47 -10.29 -4.00
CA GLY A 92 3.29 -11.45 -3.65
C GLY A 92 4.26 -11.23 -2.48
N LYS A 93 4.16 -10.11 -1.77
CA LYS A 93 4.98 -9.74 -0.61
C LYS A 93 4.46 -10.44 0.66
N ARG A 94 4.62 -11.77 0.73
CA ARG A 94 4.07 -12.62 1.80
C ARG A 94 4.54 -12.22 3.19
N ASP A 95 5.83 -12.01 3.40
CA ASP A 95 6.39 -11.57 4.68
C ASP A 95 5.76 -10.28 5.20
N ALA A 96 5.57 -9.28 4.33
CA ALA A 96 4.94 -8.02 4.70
C ALA A 96 3.45 -8.21 5.03
N ALA A 97 2.73 -9.01 4.24
CA ALA A 97 1.34 -9.36 4.52
C ALA A 97 1.16 -10.10 5.86
N GLU A 98 2.07 -11.00 6.20
CA GLU A 98 2.10 -11.70 7.50
C GLU A 98 2.35 -10.71 8.65
N GLY A 99 3.30 -9.77 8.48
CA GLY A 99 3.54 -8.73 9.47
C GLY A 99 2.30 -7.83 9.71
N ILE A 100 1.58 -7.45 8.65
CA ILE A 100 0.31 -6.71 8.81
C ILE A 100 -0.79 -7.59 9.43
N SER A 101 -0.81 -8.89 9.16
CA SER A 101 -1.76 -9.83 9.79
C SER A 101 -1.50 -9.99 11.29
N ALA A 102 -0.23 -10.01 11.71
CA ALA A 102 0.15 -9.95 13.11
C ALA A 102 -0.30 -8.63 13.75
N ALA A 103 -0.12 -7.50 13.07
CA ALA A 103 -0.60 -6.20 13.56
C ALA A 103 -2.12 -6.18 13.79
N LEU A 104 -2.90 -6.74 12.86
CA LEU A 104 -4.36 -6.86 13.00
C LEU A 104 -4.75 -7.73 14.20
N THR A 105 -3.99 -8.81 14.46
CA THR A 105 -4.21 -9.67 15.64
C THR A 105 -4.00 -8.89 16.94
N HIS A 106 -2.89 -8.16 17.05
CA HIS A 106 -2.61 -7.33 18.21
C HIS A 106 -3.63 -6.21 18.39
N LEU A 107 -4.07 -5.56 17.30
CA LEU A 107 -5.13 -4.57 17.35
C LEU A 107 -6.44 -5.16 17.88
N GLN A 108 -6.83 -6.35 17.41
CA GLN A 108 -8.06 -7.00 17.87
C GLN A 108 -7.98 -7.35 19.36
N GLU A 109 -6.81 -7.78 19.85
CA GLU A 109 -6.61 -8.02 21.26
C GLU A 109 -6.62 -6.71 22.08
N ALA A 110 -5.99 -5.64 21.56
CA ALA A 110 -6.07 -4.31 22.17
C ALA A 110 -7.52 -3.83 22.32
N GLN A 111 -8.37 -4.04 21.30
CA GLN A 111 -9.79 -3.72 21.38
C GLN A 111 -10.52 -4.51 22.45
N ARG A 112 -10.26 -5.82 22.56
CA ARG A 112 -10.88 -6.69 23.57
C ARG A 112 -10.50 -6.27 24.99
N LEU A 113 -9.23 -5.93 25.19
CA LEU A 113 -8.72 -5.43 26.47
C LEU A 113 -9.32 -4.05 26.79
N ALA A 114 -9.35 -3.13 25.82
CA ALA A 114 -9.95 -1.82 26.00
C ALA A 114 -11.45 -1.90 26.33
N ALA A 115 -12.18 -2.86 25.73
CA ALA A 115 -13.59 -3.13 26.06
C ALA A 115 -13.80 -3.49 27.54
N ARG A 116 -12.78 -4.08 28.17
CA ARG A 116 -12.77 -4.49 29.58
C ARG A 116 -12.10 -3.46 30.48
N LEU A 117 -11.79 -2.28 29.95
CA LEU A 117 -11.06 -1.21 30.65
C LEU A 117 -9.68 -1.67 31.14
N ASP A 118 -9.05 -2.61 30.42
CA ASP A 118 -7.73 -3.14 30.76
C ASP A 118 -6.61 -2.32 30.09
N GLN A 119 -5.73 -1.76 30.91
CA GLN A 119 -4.60 -0.93 30.47
C GLN A 119 -3.60 -1.71 29.60
N ASN A 120 -3.57 -3.04 29.66
CA ASN A 120 -2.77 -3.89 28.78
C ASN A 120 -3.14 -3.74 27.29
N ALA A 121 -4.29 -3.13 26.98
CA ALA A 121 -4.62 -2.69 25.63
C ALA A 121 -3.52 -1.82 25.01
N ASN A 122 -2.82 -1.00 25.82
CA ASN A 122 -1.72 -0.16 25.34
C ASN A 122 -0.50 -0.98 24.91
N ASN A 123 -0.22 -2.09 25.60
CA ASN A 123 0.87 -3.01 25.23
C ASN A 123 0.56 -3.68 23.90
N GLN A 124 -0.68 -4.14 23.71
CA GLN A 124 -1.11 -4.74 22.43
C GLN A 124 -1.11 -3.72 21.29
N ALA A 125 -1.53 -2.48 21.54
CA ALA A 125 -1.43 -1.41 20.55
C ALA A 125 0.04 -1.11 20.16
N SER A 126 0.97 -1.20 21.11
CA SER A 126 2.40 -1.08 20.85
C SER A 126 2.95 -2.23 20.01
N GLU A 127 2.55 -3.48 20.28
CA GLU A 127 2.94 -4.64 19.48
C GLU A 127 2.37 -4.55 18.05
N ALA A 128 1.14 -4.04 17.89
CA ALA A 128 0.57 -3.77 16.58
C ALA A 128 1.45 -2.78 15.78
N LEU A 129 1.85 -1.66 16.40
CA LEU A 129 2.74 -0.67 15.76
C LEU A 129 4.09 -1.29 15.36
N LYS A 130 4.67 -2.12 16.22
CA LYS A 130 5.94 -2.81 15.96
C LYS A 130 5.82 -3.79 14.79
N ALA A 131 4.73 -4.56 14.73
CA ALA A 131 4.46 -5.46 13.61
C ALA A 131 4.33 -4.70 12.29
N ILE A 132 3.66 -3.54 12.28
CA ILE A 132 3.58 -2.68 11.09
C ILE A 132 4.98 -2.15 10.71
N GLN A 133 5.81 -1.78 11.68
CA GLN A 133 7.18 -1.31 11.40
C GLN A 133 8.01 -2.41 10.72
N VAL A 134 8.01 -3.62 11.28
CA VAL A 134 8.74 -4.78 10.74
C VAL A 134 8.26 -5.13 9.33
N ALA A 135 6.94 -5.07 9.09
CA ALA A 135 6.36 -5.33 7.77
C ALA A 135 6.83 -4.33 6.69
N THR A 136 7.16 -3.10 7.08
CA THR A 136 7.62 -2.04 6.14
C THR A 136 9.13 -1.93 5.99
N SER A 137 9.90 -2.57 6.89
CA SER A 137 11.37 -2.52 6.84
C SER A 137 12.00 -3.63 5.99
N LYS A 138 11.19 -4.58 5.50
CA LYS A 138 11.59 -5.69 4.62
C LYS A 138 11.19 -5.38 3.19
#